data_AF-A0A9Q4TIG3-F1
#
_entry.id   AF-A0A9Q4TIG3-F1
#
_cell.length_a   1.000
_cell.length_b   1.000
_cell.length_c   1.000
_cell.angle_alpha   90.00
_cell.angle_beta   90.00
_cell.angle_gamma   90.00
#
_symmetry.space_group_name_H-M   'P 1'
#
loop_
_entity.id
_entity.type
_entity.pdbx_description
1 polymer ?
#
loop_
_entity_poly.entity_id
_entity_poly.type
_entity_poly.pdbx_seq_one_letter_code
_entity_poly.pdbx_strand_id
1 'polypeptide(L)'
;MIGVVVGTSEGKEILSLLNEFTEDIFVSTATKYGGELLENYKYKILNTNPLDKYGFCKIIRDNNISIFIDASHPYAIEVSKNVIEACKCSGIVYFRYERPSIIEEFKNYKNIIRVKDYKELKEKLKNINGTILDTTGSKNIQKIIDMNLNSRIVHRVLPSSLVIKKCIDLGVKIENLIAIKGPISYELNKAFIKEYNAKALIMKDSGAAGGTYEKAKAIIDMNICGLIIERENIDYKNKFTSIKKLIDKVKGENNEYFK
;
A
#
# COMPACT_ATOMS: atom_id res chain seq x y z
N MET A 1 -15.39 19.22 -9.71
CA MET A 1 -15.22 17.89 -9.09
C MET A 1 -13.78 17.65 -8.61
N ILE A 2 -13.63 16.96 -7.47
CA ILE A 2 -12.33 16.46 -6.97
C ILE A 2 -12.19 14.96 -7.30
N GLY A 3 -11.05 14.53 -7.82
CA GLY A 3 -10.71 13.11 -7.99
C GLY A 3 -9.84 12.62 -6.83
N VAL A 4 -10.10 11.41 -6.32
CA VAL A 4 -9.30 10.81 -5.23
C VAL A 4 -8.99 9.35 -5.53
N VAL A 5 -7.71 8.96 -5.53
CA VAL A 5 -7.33 7.54 -5.44
C VAL A 5 -7.22 7.16 -3.97
N VAL A 6 -8.00 6.16 -3.55
CA VAL A 6 -8.00 5.66 -2.16
C VAL A 6 -7.43 4.25 -2.13
N GLY A 7 -6.27 4.09 -1.49
CA GLY A 7 -5.61 2.79 -1.30
C GLY A 7 -5.01 2.58 0.09
N THR A 8 -5.30 3.48 1.03
CA THR A 8 -4.72 3.51 2.38
C THR A 8 -5.79 3.92 3.39
N SER A 9 -5.53 3.70 4.68
CA SER A 9 -6.34 4.24 5.78
C SER A 9 -6.46 5.76 5.70
N GLU A 10 -5.37 6.43 5.35
CA GLU A 10 -5.25 7.87 5.25
C GLU A 10 -6.03 8.42 4.04
N GLY A 11 -6.12 7.65 2.94
CA GLY A 11 -7.01 8.00 1.83
C GLY A 11 -8.48 8.06 2.26
N LYS A 12 -8.90 7.24 3.22
CA LYS A 12 -10.26 7.31 3.79
C LYS A 12 -10.43 8.52 4.70
N GLU A 13 -9.42 8.83 5.52
CA GLU A 13 -9.42 10.05 6.34
C GLU A 13 -9.48 11.31 5.46
N ILE A 14 -8.70 11.36 4.37
CA ILE A 14 -8.77 12.41 3.36
C ILE A 14 -10.19 12.51 2.80
N LEU A 15 -10.80 11.40 2.38
CA LEU A 15 -12.16 11.40 1.87
C LEU A 15 -13.17 11.92 2.92
N SER A 16 -13.03 11.51 4.18
CA SER A 16 -13.86 12.00 5.29
C SER A 16 -13.78 13.52 5.43
N LEU A 17 -12.56 14.08 5.39
CA LEU A 17 -12.34 15.52 5.51
C LEU A 17 -12.85 16.29 4.29
N LEU A 18 -12.79 15.71 3.10
CA LEU A 18 -13.40 16.29 1.90
C LEU A 18 -14.94 16.34 2.04
N ASN A 19 -15.55 15.30 2.61
CA ASN A 19 -17.00 15.22 2.84
C ASN A 19 -17.55 16.29 3.80
N GLU A 20 -16.68 16.96 4.56
CA GLU A 20 -17.08 18.12 5.37
C GLU A 20 -17.45 19.35 4.52
N PHE A 21 -16.99 19.42 3.26
CA PHE A 21 -17.22 20.59 2.41
C PHE A 21 -17.58 20.28 0.96
N THR A 22 -17.53 19.02 0.51
CA THR A 22 -18.02 18.63 -0.81
C THR A 22 -18.35 17.14 -0.92
N GLU A 23 -19.36 16.83 -1.71
CA GLU A 23 -19.72 15.46 -2.13
C GLU A 23 -19.47 15.24 -3.64
N ASP A 24 -19.09 16.31 -4.37
CA ASP A 24 -18.75 16.28 -5.79
C ASP A 24 -17.34 15.71 -5.98
N ILE A 25 -17.23 14.41 -5.66
CA ILE A 25 -15.98 13.65 -5.60
C ILE A 25 -16.09 12.40 -6.47
N PHE A 26 -15.09 12.19 -7.32
CA PHE A 26 -14.80 10.91 -7.97
C PHE A 26 -13.80 10.14 -7.10
N VAL A 27 -14.14 8.91 -6.73
CA VAL A 27 -13.26 8.03 -5.95
C VAL A 27 -12.84 6.83 -6.79
N SER A 28 -11.55 6.51 -6.79
CA SER A 28 -10.98 5.35 -7.46
C SER A 28 -10.28 4.44 -6.48
N THR A 29 -10.68 3.17 -6.47
CA THR A 29 -10.00 2.08 -5.75
C THR A 29 -9.62 0.98 -6.75
N ALA A 30 -8.59 0.19 -6.45
CA ALA A 30 -8.12 -0.86 -7.35
C ALA A 30 -8.95 -2.15 -7.27
N THR A 31 -9.86 -2.27 -6.29
CA THR A 31 -10.61 -3.51 -6.02
C THR A 31 -12.00 -3.21 -5.48
N LYS A 32 -12.94 -4.14 -5.71
CA LYS A 32 -14.29 -4.11 -5.12
C LYS A 32 -14.28 -3.98 -3.60
N TYR A 33 -13.44 -4.77 -2.92
CA TYR A 33 -13.24 -4.68 -1.47
C TYR A 33 -12.80 -3.28 -1.02
N GLY A 34 -11.94 -2.60 -1.80
CA GLY A 34 -11.55 -1.23 -1.52
C GLY A 34 -12.75 -0.28 -1.57
N GLY A 35 -13.70 -0.52 -2.49
CA GLY A 35 -14.97 0.22 -2.59
C GLY A 35 -15.94 -0.07 -1.45
N GLU A 36 -16.10 -1.33 -1.03
CA GLU A 36 -16.94 -1.73 0.12
C GLU A 36 -16.54 -1.00 1.41
N LEU A 37 -15.23 -0.75 1.59
CA LEU A 37 -14.72 0.02 2.74
C LEU A 37 -15.14 1.51 2.74
N LEU A 38 -15.77 1.98 1.66
CA LEU A 38 -16.19 3.36 1.46
C LEU A 38 -17.71 3.55 1.48
N GLU A 39 -18.50 2.50 1.73
CA GLU A 39 -19.97 2.56 1.70
C GLU A 39 -20.60 3.67 2.58
N ASN A 40 -19.94 4.01 3.69
CA ASN A 40 -20.39 5.05 4.63
C ASN A 40 -19.83 6.45 4.32
N TYR A 41 -19.09 6.62 3.22
CA TYR A 41 -18.53 7.89 2.78
C TYR A 41 -19.39 8.49 1.68
N LYS A 42 -19.27 9.81 1.49
CA LYS A 42 -20.03 10.52 0.46
C LYS A 42 -19.16 10.72 -0.78
N TYR A 43 -19.67 10.35 -1.94
CA TYR A 43 -19.03 10.59 -3.22
C TYR A 43 -20.07 10.53 -4.33
N LYS A 44 -19.79 11.20 -5.43
CA LYS A 44 -20.67 11.21 -6.60
C LYS A 44 -20.45 10.00 -7.50
N ILE A 45 -19.19 9.56 -7.62
CA ILE A 45 -18.81 8.48 -8.51
C ILE A 45 -17.76 7.59 -7.84
N LEU A 46 -17.96 6.28 -7.89
CA LEU A 46 -17.00 5.28 -7.43
C LEU A 46 -16.56 4.38 -8.58
N ASN A 47 -15.25 4.27 -8.78
CA ASN A 47 -14.61 3.26 -9.61
C ASN A 47 -13.87 2.26 -8.71
N THR A 48 -14.10 0.96 -8.92
CA THR A 48 -13.44 -0.12 -8.16
C THR A 48 -12.54 -1.01 -9.03
N ASN A 49 -12.19 -0.53 -10.24
CA ASN A 49 -11.34 -1.24 -11.18
C ASN A 49 -10.01 -0.50 -11.36
N PRO A 50 -8.88 -1.20 -11.61
CA PRO A 50 -7.65 -0.54 -12.00
C PRO A 50 -7.85 0.32 -13.25
N LEU A 51 -7.28 1.53 -13.25
CA LEU A 51 -7.28 2.44 -14.40
C LEU A 51 -5.85 2.69 -14.86
N ASP A 52 -5.68 2.69 -16.18
CA ASP A 52 -4.47 3.18 -16.83
C ASP A 52 -4.55 4.71 -17.05
N LYS A 53 -3.49 5.28 -17.65
CA LYS A 53 -3.44 6.70 -18.00
C LYS A 53 -4.68 7.15 -18.79
N TYR A 54 -5.09 6.38 -19.81
CA TYR A 54 -6.20 6.76 -20.69
C TYR A 54 -7.54 6.74 -19.96
N GLY A 55 -7.75 5.75 -19.09
CA GLY A 55 -8.90 5.67 -18.20
C GLY A 55 -8.98 6.88 -17.29
N PHE A 56 -7.87 7.29 -16.66
CA PHE A 56 -7.86 8.52 -15.85
C PHE A 56 -8.12 9.78 -16.69
N CYS A 57 -7.50 9.94 -17.86
CA CYS A 57 -7.77 11.09 -18.75
C CYS A 57 -9.26 11.19 -19.12
N LYS A 58 -9.88 10.05 -19.45
CA LYS A 58 -11.31 9.99 -19.77
C LYS A 58 -12.16 10.42 -18.59
N ILE A 59 -11.90 9.87 -17.40
CA ILE A 59 -12.64 10.23 -16.18
C ILE A 59 -12.49 11.71 -15.84
N ILE A 60 -11.28 12.26 -15.96
CA ILE A 60 -11.01 13.68 -15.69
C ILE A 60 -11.87 14.56 -16.59
N ARG A 61 -11.86 14.27 -17.89
CA ARG A 61 -12.62 15.02 -18.91
C ARG A 61 -14.13 14.87 -18.72
N ASP A 62 -14.62 13.64 -18.60
CA ASP A 62 -16.05 13.34 -18.58
C ASP A 62 -16.74 13.91 -17.31
N ASN A 63 -15.97 14.15 -16.24
CA ASN A 63 -16.50 14.60 -14.95
C ASN A 63 -15.99 15.97 -14.52
N ASN A 64 -15.30 16.71 -15.39
CA ASN A 64 -14.73 18.03 -15.09
C ASN A 64 -13.94 18.04 -13.76
N ILE A 65 -13.02 17.07 -13.61
CA ILE A 65 -12.15 17.01 -12.44
C ILE A 65 -11.08 18.10 -12.58
N SER A 66 -10.97 18.98 -11.60
CA SER A 66 -10.00 20.08 -11.56
C SER A 66 -8.78 19.80 -10.67
N ILE A 67 -8.96 18.93 -9.66
CA ILE A 67 -7.94 18.54 -8.69
C ILE A 67 -7.97 17.03 -8.52
N PHE A 68 -6.80 16.38 -8.57
CA PHE A 68 -6.65 14.96 -8.30
C PHE A 68 -5.75 14.72 -7.09
N ILE A 69 -6.25 13.97 -6.11
CA ILE A 69 -5.55 13.58 -4.90
C ILE A 69 -5.19 12.10 -4.98
N ASP A 70 -3.90 11.79 -5.01
CA ASP A 70 -3.39 10.44 -4.96
C ASP A 70 -3.05 10.06 -3.51
N ALA A 71 -3.92 9.27 -2.88
CA ALA A 71 -3.70 8.64 -1.57
C ALA A 71 -3.55 7.11 -1.69
N SER A 72 -3.00 6.65 -2.82
CA SER A 72 -2.65 5.24 -3.02
C SER A 72 -1.49 4.79 -2.11
N HIS A 73 -1.34 3.48 -1.92
CA HIS A 73 -0.26 2.94 -1.10
C HIS A 73 1.14 3.37 -1.63
N PRO A 74 2.16 3.60 -0.78
CA PRO A 74 3.53 3.96 -1.24
C PRO A 74 4.21 2.97 -2.21
N TYR A 75 3.65 1.77 -2.37
CA TYR A 75 4.15 0.73 -3.30
C TYR A 75 3.24 0.58 -4.54
N ALA A 76 2.23 1.44 -4.68
CA ALA A 76 1.31 1.46 -5.81
C ALA A 76 1.83 2.43 -6.90
N ILE A 77 3.10 2.23 -7.28
CA ILE A 77 3.84 3.10 -8.21
C ILE A 77 3.13 3.29 -9.54
N GLU A 78 2.55 2.22 -10.07
CA GLU A 78 1.86 2.22 -11.37
C GLU A 78 0.65 3.17 -11.40
N VAL A 79 -0.22 3.12 -10.38
CA VAL A 79 -1.37 4.04 -10.33
C VAL A 79 -0.92 5.47 -10.14
N SER A 80 0.10 5.72 -9.31
CA SER A 80 0.68 7.07 -9.18
C SER A 80 1.18 7.60 -10.52
N LYS A 81 1.95 6.79 -11.28
CA LYS A 81 2.44 7.19 -12.61
C LYS A 81 1.29 7.50 -13.57
N ASN A 82 0.28 6.64 -13.62
CA ASN A 82 -0.89 6.84 -14.48
C ASN A 82 -1.65 8.13 -14.14
N VAL A 83 -1.84 8.43 -12.85
CA VAL A 83 -2.53 9.66 -12.41
C VAL A 83 -1.69 10.89 -12.69
N ILE A 84 -0.37 10.85 -12.43
CA ILE A 84 0.55 11.97 -12.73
C ILE A 84 0.50 12.31 -14.23
N GLU A 85 0.61 11.30 -15.09
CA GLU A 85 0.57 11.48 -16.54
C GLU A 85 -0.80 11.99 -17.00
N ALA A 86 -1.90 11.45 -16.46
CA ALA A 86 -3.24 11.91 -16.79
C ALA A 86 -3.47 13.36 -16.36
N CYS A 87 -3.05 13.74 -15.15
CA CYS A 87 -3.14 15.13 -14.68
C CYS A 87 -2.33 16.08 -15.56
N LYS A 88 -1.13 15.67 -15.98
CA LYS A 88 -0.29 16.44 -16.90
C LYS A 88 -0.96 16.59 -18.27
N CYS A 89 -1.53 15.52 -18.83
CA CYS A 89 -2.23 15.55 -20.10
C CYS A 89 -3.49 16.43 -20.07
N SER A 90 -4.23 16.41 -18.95
CA SER A 90 -5.46 17.19 -18.78
C SER A 90 -5.23 18.60 -18.26
N GLY A 91 -3.99 18.97 -17.89
CA GLY A 91 -3.66 20.28 -17.36
C GLY A 91 -4.25 20.57 -15.97
N ILE A 92 -4.50 19.53 -15.16
CA ILE A 92 -5.14 19.66 -13.85
C ILE A 92 -4.14 19.51 -12.70
N VAL A 93 -4.54 19.96 -11.50
CA VAL A 93 -3.67 19.93 -10.33
C VAL A 93 -3.59 18.51 -9.78
N TYR A 94 -2.36 18.02 -9.59
CA TYR A 94 -2.08 16.76 -8.92
C TYR A 94 -1.53 17.01 -7.52
N PHE A 95 -2.09 16.32 -6.53
CA PHE A 95 -1.59 16.26 -5.16
C PHE A 95 -1.32 14.82 -4.74
N ARG A 96 -0.18 14.58 -4.09
CA ARG A 96 0.18 13.26 -3.55
C ARG A 96 0.15 13.33 -2.03
N TYR A 97 -0.66 12.49 -1.40
CA TYR A 97 -0.44 12.16 0.01
C TYR A 97 0.44 10.91 0.11
N GLU A 98 1.52 11.00 0.88
CA GLU A 98 2.29 9.83 1.25
C GLU A 98 2.77 9.94 2.69
N ARG A 99 2.36 8.98 3.51
CA ARG A 99 2.83 8.86 4.89
C ARG A 99 4.36 8.74 4.96
N PRO A 100 5.01 9.30 5.99
CA PRO A 100 6.44 9.15 6.20
C PRO A 100 6.91 7.69 6.22
N SER A 101 8.17 7.49 5.84
CA SER A 101 8.90 6.26 6.14
C SER A 101 9.29 6.25 7.61
N ILE A 102 9.30 5.07 8.22
CA ILE A 102 9.80 4.88 9.60
C ILE A 102 11.00 3.92 9.65
N ILE A 103 11.57 3.53 8.51
CA ILE A 103 12.65 2.52 8.48
C ILE A 103 13.97 3.03 9.03
N GLU A 104 14.16 4.35 9.03
CA GLU A 104 15.35 4.99 9.60
C GLU A 104 15.46 4.75 11.11
N GLU A 105 14.34 4.53 11.80
CA GLU A 105 14.32 4.17 13.23
C GLU A 105 14.99 2.82 13.49
N PHE A 106 15.03 1.94 12.48
CA PHE A 106 15.56 0.59 12.60
C PHE A 106 16.96 0.40 11.98
N LYS A 107 17.58 1.47 11.48
CA LYS A 107 18.84 1.38 10.70
C LYS A 107 20.04 0.80 11.47
N ASN A 108 20.04 0.92 12.80
CA ASN A 108 21.14 0.46 13.65
C ASN A 108 21.00 -1.01 14.07
N TYR A 109 19.88 -1.68 13.75
CA TYR A 109 19.66 -3.08 14.09
C TYR A 109 20.24 -3.98 13.01
N LYS A 110 21.30 -4.74 13.35
CA LYS A 110 22.02 -5.60 12.40
C LYS A 110 21.17 -6.67 11.72
N ASN A 111 20.09 -7.10 12.39
CA ASN A 111 19.18 -8.11 11.87
C ASN A 111 18.06 -7.52 11.00
N ILE A 112 18.01 -6.20 10.82
CA ILE A 112 17.13 -5.53 9.87
C ILE A 112 17.93 -5.13 8.64
N ILE A 113 17.62 -5.76 7.50
CA ILE A 113 18.30 -5.58 6.23
C ILE A 113 17.35 -4.89 5.26
N ARG A 114 17.77 -3.76 4.71
CA ARG A 114 17.07 -3.07 3.63
C ARG A 114 17.48 -3.67 2.29
N VAL A 115 16.50 -3.88 1.40
CA VAL A 115 16.73 -4.37 0.04
C VAL A 115 16.00 -3.47 -0.94
N LYS A 116 16.66 -3.13 -2.05
CA LYS A 116 16.13 -2.18 -3.04
C LYS A 116 14.98 -2.75 -3.86
N ASP A 117 15.06 -4.06 -4.14
CA ASP A 117 14.11 -4.73 -5.02
C ASP A 117 13.99 -6.23 -4.72
N TYR A 118 13.17 -6.92 -5.52
CA TYR A 118 12.96 -8.37 -5.41
C TYR A 118 14.19 -9.19 -5.85
N LYS A 119 15.11 -8.62 -6.64
CA LYS A 119 16.34 -9.30 -7.06
C LYS A 119 17.31 -9.36 -5.88
N GLU A 120 17.54 -8.25 -5.20
CA GLU A 120 18.35 -8.21 -3.98
C GLU A 120 17.71 -9.03 -2.86
N LEU A 121 16.38 -8.97 -2.71
CA LEU A 121 15.64 -9.82 -1.78
C LEU A 121 15.95 -11.31 -1.99
N LYS A 122 15.91 -11.77 -3.25
CA LYS A 122 16.25 -13.16 -3.61
C LYS A 122 17.66 -13.52 -3.16
N GLU A 123 18.65 -12.69 -3.44
CA GLU A 123 20.05 -12.96 -3.06
C GLU A 123 20.24 -13.07 -1.54
N LYS A 124 19.55 -12.25 -0.75
CA LYS A 124 19.60 -12.33 0.72
C LYS A 124 18.90 -13.58 1.26
N LEU A 125 17.78 -13.98 0.64
CA LEU A 125 16.98 -15.11 1.12
C LEU A 125 17.56 -16.48 0.77
N LYS A 126 18.35 -16.62 -0.31
CA LYS A 126 18.97 -17.90 -0.71
C LYS A 126 19.76 -18.57 0.41
N ASN A 127 20.33 -17.79 1.32
CA ASN A 127 21.17 -18.29 2.41
C ASN A 127 20.40 -18.55 3.73
N ILE A 128 19.07 -18.35 3.74
CA ILE A 128 18.24 -18.56 4.92
C ILE A 128 17.73 -20.01 4.95
N ASN A 129 18.27 -20.82 5.85
CA ASN A 129 17.76 -22.16 6.11
C ASN A 129 16.61 -22.10 7.13
N GLY A 130 15.40 -22.49 6.73
CA GLY A 130 14.22 -22.53 7.60
C GLY A 130 12.99 -21.84 7.00
N THR A 131 12.02 -21.51 7.85
CA THR A 131 10.77 -20.86 7.42
C THR A 131 10.95 -19.35 7.24
N ILE A 132 10.42 -18.80 6.15
CA ILE A 132 10.33 -17.37 5.87
C ILE A 132 8.87 -16.94 5.95
N LEU A 133 8.57 -15.88 6.69
CA LEU A 133 7.26 -15.25 6.69
C LEU A 133 7.21 -14.14 5.64
N ASP A 134 6.38 -14.30 4.62
CA ASP A 134 6.08 -13.23 3.66
C ASP A 134 4.88 -12.40 4.13
N THR A 135 5.13 -11.13 4.45
CA THR A 135 4.09 -10.18 4.87
C THR A 135 3.84 -9.07 3.83
N THR A 136 4.31 -9.27 2.59
CA THR A 136 4.22 -8.28 1.51
C THR A 136 2.89 -8.30 0.74
N GLY A 137 2.02 -9.27 1.06
CA GLY A 137 0.68 -9.48 0.51
C GLY A 137 0.66 -10.17 -0.86
N SER A 138 -0.54 -10.41 -1.38
CA SER A 138 -0.74 -11.26 -2.57
C SER A 138 -0.41 -10.63 -3.93
N LYS A 139 -0.14 -9.31 -3.99
CA LYS A 139 0.14 -8.62 -5.26
C LYS A 139 1.42 -9.14 -5.90
N ASN A 140 2.47 -9.34 -5.11
CA ASN A 140 3.80 -9.75 -5.58
C ASN A 140 4.14 -11.21 -5.21
N ILE A 141 3.16 -12.02 -4.84
CA ILE A 141 3.39 -13.40 -4.41
C ILE A 141 4.06 -14.24 -5.51
N GLN A 142 3.68 -14.03 -6.77
CA GLN A 142 4.32 -14.67 -7.93
C GLN A 142 5.83 -14.41 -7.94
N LYS A 143 6.24 -13.15 -7.73
CA LYS A 143 7.67 -12.77 -7.72
C LYS A 143 8.45 -13.49 -6.63
N ILE A 144 7.80 -13.83 -5.52
CA ILE A 144 8.42 -14.58 -4.40
C ILE A 144 8.48 -16.07 -4.74
N ILE A 145 7.43 -16.64 -5.34
CA ILE A 145 7.40 -18.02 -5.80
C ILE A 145 8.49 -18.26 -6.87
N ASP A 146 8.61 -17.35 -7.83
CA ASP A 146 9.61 -17.39 -8.91
C ASP A 146 11.06 -17.27 -8.41
N MET A 147 11.27 -16.91 -7.13
CA MET A 147 12.60 -16.96 -6.54
C MET A 147 13.13 -18.39 -6.43
N ASN A 148 12.24 -19.39 -6.37
CA ASN A 148 12.55 -20.81 -6.23
C ASN A 148 13.55 -21.07 -5.08
N LEU A 149 13.18 -20.59 -3.88
CA LEU A 149 13.99 -20.76 -2.67
C LEU A 149 13.81 -22.17 -2.10
N ASN A 150 14.87 -22.73 -1.53
CA ASN A 150 14.81 -24.02 -0.81
C ASN A 150 14.04 -23.91 0.52
N SER A 151 13.93 -22.69 1.05
CA SER A 151 13.28 -22.35 2.30
C SER A 151 11.75 -22.50 2.21
N ARG A 152 11.10 -22.96 3.28
CA ARG A 152 9.64 -22.92 3.39
C ARG A 152 9.18 -21.47 3.46
N ILE A 153 8.22 -21.06 2.64
CA ILE A 153 7.65 -19.70 2.69
C ILE A 153 6.20 -19.78 3.13
N VAL A 154 5.84 -19.02 4.16
CA VAL A 154 4.47 -18.88 4.65
C VAL A 154 3.99 -17.48 4.30
N HIS A 155 2.96 -17.39 3.46
CA HIS A 155 2.44 -16.14 2.94
C HIS A 155 1.26 -15.65 3.78
N ARG A 156 1.37 -14.40 4.24
CA ARG A 156 0.28 -13.71 4.92
C ARG A 156 -0.49 -12.83 3.96
N VAL A 157 -1.75 -13.17 3.72
CA VAL A 157 -2.62 -12.54 2.72
C VAL A 157 -3.97 -12.14 3.31
N LEU A 158 -4.68 -11.25 2.62
CA LEU A 158 -6.05 -10.86 3.00
C LEU A 158 -6.97 -12.09 2.92
N PRO A 159 -7.92 -12.28 3.86
CA PRO A 159 -8.87 -13.39 3.85
C PRO A 159 -9.97 -13.17 2.80
N SER A 160 -9.58 -13.09 1.54
CA SER A 160 -10.45 -12.95 0.37
C SER A 160 -10.39 -14.23 -0.44
N SER A 161 -11.56 -14.75 -0.85
CA SER A 161 -11.67 -15.95 -1.68
C SER A 161 -10.85 -15.84 -2.97
N LEU A 162 -10.89 -14.67 -3.64
CA LEU A 162 -10.09 -14.39 -4.83
C LEU A 162 -8.59 -14.44 -4.55
N VAL A 163 -8.15 -13.87 -3.42
CA VAL A 163 -6.74 -13.86 -3.02
C VAL A 163 -6.26 -15.25 -2.66
N ILE A 164 -7.04 -16.00 -1.89
CA ILE A 164 -6.73 -17.37 -1.48
C ILE A 164 -6.67 -18.28 -2.72
N LYS A 165 -7.68 -18.21 -3.60
CA LYS A 165 -7.69 -18.96 -4.87
C LYS A 165 -6.45 -18.66 -5.69
N LYS A 166 -6.10 -17.37 -5.86
CA LYS A 166 -4.87 -16.99 -6.57
C LYS A 166 -3.62 -17.64 -5.95
N CYS A 167 -3.51 -17.69 -4.62
CA CYS A 167 -2.34 -18.32 -3.99
C CYS A 167 -2.28 -19.83 -4.29
N ILE A 168 -3.43 -20.51 -4.23
CA ILE A 168 -3.53 -21.96 -4.52
C ILE A 168 -3.23 -22.24 -5.99
N ASP A 169 -3.77 -21.46 -6.93
CA ASP A 169 -3.50 -21.58 -8.37
C ASP A 169 -1.99 -21.42 -8.68
N LEU A 170 -1.27 -20.65 -7.85
CA LEU A 170 0.18 -20.48 -7.95
C LEU A 170 1.00 -21.55 -7.21
N GLY A 171 0.35 -22.59 -6.70
CA GLY A 171 1.00 -23.73 -6.04
C GLY A 171 1.33 -23.52 -4.57
N VAL A 172 0.83 -22.46 -3.92
CA VAL A 172 1.02 -22.26 -2.48
C VAL A 172 0.18 -23.27 -1.71
N LYS A 173 0.84 -24.12 -0.91
CA LYS A 173 0.18 -25.10 -0.03
C LYS A 173 -0.67 -24.39 1.03
N ILE A 174 -1.80 -25.01 1.40
CA ILE A 174 -2.73 -24.48 2.42
C ILE A 174 -2.02 -24.25 3.76
N GLU A 175 -1.16 -25.17 4.19
CA GLU A 175 -0.34 -25.06 5.41
C GLU A 175 0.66 -23.88 5.41
N ASN A 176 0.86 -23.24 4.26
CA ASN A 176 1.75 -22.11 4.04
C ASN A 176 0.97 -20.79 3.82
N LEU A 177 -0.30 -20.75 4.18
CA LEU A 177 -1.14 -19.56 4.07
C LEU A 177 -1.67 -19.12 5.43
N ILE A 178 -1.47 -17.83 5.72
CA ILE A 178 -2.13 -17.14 6.84
C ILE A 178 -3.08 -16.12 6.23
N ALA A 179 -4.38 -16.39 6.33
CA ALA A 179 -5.42 -15.48 5.85
C ALA A 179 -5.89 -14.58 7.00
N ILE A 180 -5.43 -13.32 7.03
CA ILE A 180 -5.77 -12.37 8.11
C ILE A 180 -5.74 -10.92 7.63
N LYS A 181 -6.68 -10.10 8.13
CA LYS A 181 -6.74 -8.66 7.86
C LYS A 181 -5.92 -7.91 8.90
N GLY A 182 -4.96 -7.09 8.45
CA GLY A 182 -4.17 -6.20 9.31
C GLY A 182 -4.77 -4.78 9.47
N PRO A 183 -4.08 -3.86 10.18
CA PRO A 183 -2.74 -4.02 10.79
C PRO A 183 -2.69 -5.09 11.89
N ILE A 184 -1.53 -5.72 12.08
CA ILE A 184 -1.34 -6.83 13.03
C ILE A 184 -0.49 -6.35 14.20
N SER A 185 -0.91 -6.66 15.42
CA SER A 185 -0.22 -6.27 16.65
C SER A 185 1.17 -6.88 16.78
N TYR A 186 2.02 -6.25 17.59
CA TYR A 186 3.35 -6.76 17.92
C TYR A 186 3.29 -8.20 18.47
N GLU A 187 2.40 -8.48 19.43
CA GLU A 187 2.28 -9.81 20.04
C GLU A 187 1.88 -10.89 19.02
N LEU A 188 0.95 -10.57 18.11
CA LEU A 188 0.52 -11.54 17.10
C LEU A 188 1.61 -11.76 16.04
N ASN A 189 2.41 -10.74 15.69
CA ASN A 189 3.59 -10.95 14.85
C ASN A 189 4.60 -11.88 15.53
N LYS A 190 4.85 -11.72 16.84
CA LYS A 190 5.71 -12.65 17.61
C LYS A 190 5.15 -14.06 17.66
N ALA A 191 3.85 -14.20 17.86
CA ALA A 191 3.18 -15.49 17.84
C ALA A 191 3.38 -16.19 16.49
N PHE A 192 3.21 -15.49 15.36
CA PHE A 192 3.50 -16.07 14.04
C PHE A 192 4.97 -16.47 13.88
N ILE A 193 5.91 -15.65 14.35
CA ILE A 193 7.35 -15.99 14.28
C ILE A 193 7.63 -17.28 15.07
N LYS A 194 7.05 -17.43 16.26
CA LYS A 194 7.20 -18.62 17.11
C LYS A 194 6.55 -19.85 16.49
N GLU A 195 5.26 -19.76 16.15
CA GLU A 195 4.44 -20.87 15.63
C GLU A 195 5.07 -21.50 14.39
N TYR A 196 5.55 -20.66 13.46
CA TYR A 196 6.15 -21.14 12.22
C TYR A 196 7.67 -21.38 12.31
N ASN A 197 8.27 -21.20 13.50
CA ASN A 197 9.72 -21.23 13.72
C ASN A 197 10.47 -20.41 12.66
N ALA A 198 9.98 -19.19 12.41
CA ALA A 198 10.45 -18.35 11.33
C ALA A 198 11.90 -17.90 11.57
N LYS A 199 12.72 -17.95 10.51
CA LYS A 199 14.10 -17.46 10.50
C LYS A 199 14.25 -16.13 9.80
N ALA A 200 13.30 -15.80 8.94
CA ALA A 200 13.22 -14.48 8.32
C ALA A 200 11.77 -14.01 8.18
N LEU A 201 11.60 -12.68 8.12
CA LEU A 201 10.34 -12.03 7.80
C LEU A 201 10.57 -10.98 6.70
N ILE A 202 9.82 -11.10 5.61
CA ILE A 202 9.82 -10.13 4.51
C ILE A 202 8.70 -9.12 4.76
N MET A 203 9.03 -7.84 4.68
CA MET A 203 8.06 -6.75 4.84
C MET A 203 8.33 -5.60 3.87
N LYS A 204 7.31 -4.75 3.72
CA LYS A 204 7.39 -3.45 3.07
C LYS A 204 7.39 -2.37 4.13
N ASP A 205 7.99 -1.23 3.81
CA ASP A 205 7.82 -0.01 4.57
C ASP A 205 6.45 0.61 4.29
N SER A 206 5.43 0.04 4.91
CA SER A 206 4.07 0.57 4.87
C SER A 206 3.85 1.73 5.86
N GLY A 207 4.91 2.30 6.45
CA GLY A 207 4.83 3.33 7.50
C GLY A 207 4.11 2.88 8.78
N ALA A 208 3.88 3.81 9.72
CA ALA A 208 3.30 3.53 11.03
C ALA A 208 1.90 2.88 10.93
N ALA A 209 0.97 3.52 10.22
CA ALA A 209 -0.39 3.00 10.03
C ALA A 209 -0.44 1.66 9.24
N GLY A 210 0.64 1.27 8.57
CA GLY A 210 0.79 -0.03 7.91
C GLY A 210 1.33 -1.15 8.80
N GLY A 211 1.51 -0.90 10.09
CA GLY A 211 2.02 -1.86 11.06
C GLY A 211 3.50 -2.19 10.87
N THR A 212 4.29 -1.29 10.31
CA THR A 212 5.74 -1.48 10.06
C THR A 212 6.49 -1.59 11.39
N TYR A 213 6.12 -0.77 12.38
CA TYR A 213 6.77 -0.73 13.69
C TYR A 213 6.59 -2.06 14.44
N GLU A 214 5.37 -2.58 14.49
CA GLU A 214 5.02 -3.82 15.18
C GLU A 214 5.78 -5.02 14.60
N LYS A 215 5.92 -5.08 13.27
CA LYS A 215 6.69 -6.10 12.58
C LYS A 215 8.19 -5.98 12.90
N ALA A 216 8.75 -4.79 12.75
CA ALA A 216 10.18 -4.54 13.00
C ALA A 216 10.56 -4.85 14.45
N LYS A 217 9.75 -4.40 15.41
CA LYS A 217 9.94 -4.71 16.84
C LYS A 217 9.86 -6.21 17.11
N ALA A 218 8.89 -6.92 16.51
CA ALA A 218 8.78 -8.37 16.65
C ALA A 218 10.01 -9.10 16.08
N ILE A 219 10.55 -8.65 14.94
CA ILE A 219 11.77 -9.20 14.34
C ILE A 219 12.98 -9.00 15.27
N ILE A 220 13.14 -7.79 15.81
CA ILE A 220 14.22 -7.41 16.71
C ILE A 220 14.19 -8.28 17.96
N ASP A 221 13.04 -8.33 18.64
CA ASP A 221 12.91 -9.04 19.92
C ASP A 221 12.99 -10.56 19.78
N MET A 222 12.61 -11.10 18.62
CA MET A 222 12.75 -12.53 18.30
C MET A 222 14.11 -12.88 17.68
N ASN A 223 14.98 -11.90 17.45
CA ASN A 223 16.30 -12.04 16.85
C ASN A 223 16.31 -12.86 15.53
N ILE A 224 15.35 -12.58 14.64
CA ILE A 224 15.29 -13.17 13.30
C ILE A 224 15.76 -12.18 12.23
N CYS A 225 15.96 -12.65 10.99
CA CYS A 225 16.32 -11.78 9.88
C CYS A 225 15.08 -11.01 9.35
N GLY A 226 15.08 -9.69 9.44
CA GLY A 226 14.08 -8.82 8.83
C GLY A 226 14.55 -8.29 7.50
N LEU A 227 13.77 -8.50 6.44
CA LEU A 227 14.07 -7.96 5.11
C LEU A 227 13.00 -6.93 4.73
N ILE A 228 13.40 -5.67 4.68
CA ILE A 228 12.54 -4.54 4.32
C ILE A 228 12.80 -4.17 2.87
N ILE A 229 11.81 -4.41 2.01
CA ILE A 229 11.84 -3.93 0.62
C ILE A 229 11.66 -2.41 0.67
N GLU A 230 12.58 -1.64 0.10
CA GLU A 230 12.49 -0.18 0.08
C GLU A 230 11.35 0.34 -0.80
N ARG A 231 10.94 1.59 -0.57
CA ARG A 231 10.01 2.29 -1.45
C ARG A 231 10.75 2.77 -2.69
N GLU A 232 10.12 2.69 -3.86
CA GLU A 232 10.66 3.36 -5.04
C GLU A 232 10.53 4.89 -4.87
N ASN A 233 11.59 5.62 -5.18
CA ASN A 233 11.57 7.08 -5.16
C ASN A 233 10.95 7.61 -6.45
N ILE A 234 9.70 8.07 -6.37
CA ILE A 234 9.09 8.91 -7.40
C ILE A 234 9.24 10.38 -7.00
N ASP A 235 9.67 11.20 -7.94
CA ASP A 235 9.63 12.66 -7.78
C ASP A 235 8.19 13.17 -7.94
N TYR A 236 7.53 13.40 -6.80
CA TYR A 236 6.18 13.93 -6.73
C TYR A 236 6.23 15.45 -6.53
N LYS A 237 5.85 16.24 -7.55
CA LYS A 237 5.88 17.72 -7.46
C LYS A 237 5.16 18.29 -6.23
N ASN A 238 3.95 17.83 -5.94
CA ASN A 238 3.13 18.34 -4.83
C ASN A 238 2.86 17.23 -3.80
N LYS A 239 3.93 16.78 -3.12
CA LYS A 239 3.87 15.74 -2.09
C LYS A 239 3.56 16.32 -0.71
N PHE A 240 2.63 15.70 -0.01
CA PHE A 240 2.25 16.01 1.36
C PHE A 240 2.44 14.79 2.26
N THR A 241 3.01 15.02 3.45
CA THR A 241 3.10 14.02 4.52
C THR A 241 2.11 14.30 5.66
N SER A 242 1.37 15.42 5.58
CA SER A 242 0.35 15.83 6.53
C SER A 242 -0.99 15.97 5.81
N ILE A 243 -2.00 15.22 6.27
CA ILE A 243 -3.36 15.27 5.73
C ILE A 243 -3.94 16.69 5.88
N LYS A 244 -3.76 17.32 7.05
CA LYS A 244 -4.22 18.69 7.29
C LYS A 244 -3.68 19.67 6.25
N LYS A 245 -2.35 19.69 6.03
CA LYS A 245 -1.73 20.59 5.04
C LYS A 245 -2.23 20.33 3.61
N LEU A 246 -2.47 19.07 3.27
CA LEU A 246 -3.05 18.70 1.98
C LEU A 246 -4.47 19.26 1.84
N ILE A 247 -5.32 19.03 2.83
CA ILE A 247 -6.71 19.53 2.80
C ILE A 247 -6.73 21.05 2.74
N ASP A 248 -5.94 21.75 3.57
CA ASP A 248 -5.84 23.22 3.54
C ASP A 248 -5.43 23.73 2.15
N LYS A 249 -4.48 23.04 1.49
CA LYS A 249 -4.07 23.38 0.12
C LYS A 249 -5.19 23.14 -0.90
N VAL A 250 -5.89 22.01 -0.80
CA VAL A 250 -7.05 21.70 -1.67
C VAL A 250 -8.14 22.76 -1.50
N LYS A 251 -8.41 23.20 -0.27
CA LYS A 251 -9.38 24.27 0.01
C LYS A 251 -8.99 25.59 -0.66
N GLY A 252 -7.71 25.97 -0.57
CA GLY A 252 -7.20 27.21 -1.17
C GLY A 252 -7.16 27.22 -2.70
N GLU A 253 -6.98 26.07 -3.36
CA GLU A 253 -7.05 25.97 -4.82
C GLU A 253 -8.49 25.96 -5.35
N ASN A 254 -9.47 25.64 -4.50
CA ASN A 254 -10.85 25.36 -4.89
C ASN A 254 -11.80 26.44 -4.33
N ASN A 255 -11.55 27.70 -4.71
CA ASN A 255 -12.31 28.89 -4.30
C ASN A 255 -13.83 28.85 -4.62
N GLU A 256 -14.30 27.84 -5.36
CA GLU A 256 -15.72 27.65 -5.70
C GLU A 256 -16.54 26.99 -4.57
N TYR A 257 -15.93 26.28 -3.62
CA TYR A 257 -16.65 25.57 -2.54
C TYR A 257 -16.73 26.35 -1.20
N PHE A 258 -16.11 27.54 -1.12
CA PHE A 258 -16.03 28.36 0.09
C PHE A 258 -16.79 29.69 -0.02
N LYS A 259 -17.76 29.77 -0.94
CA LYS A 259 -18.72 30.88 -1.04
C LYS A 259 -20.09 30.47 -0.52
#